data_AF-A0A081Q8S0-F1
#
_entry.id   AF-A0A081Q8S0-F1
#
_cell.length_a   1.000
_cell.length_b   1.000
_cell.length_c   1.000
_cell.angle_alpha   90.00
_cell.angle_beta   90.00
_cell.angle_gamma   90.00
#
_symmetry.space_group_name_H-M   'P 1'
#
loop_
_entity.id
_entity.type
_entity.pdbx_description
1 polymer ?
#
loop_
_entity_poly.entity_id
_entity_poly.type
_entity_poly.pdbx_seq_one_letter_code
_entity_poly.pdbx_strand_id
1 'polypeptide(L)'
;MNKKKLLVCALALSTVGVLSNIDTAGVLPFSVKTVHAEITRIENHEVKSKITPGSENKSIYVDMTVENVPVKYSVYIYADIVNAKTGQIPRKDTFNQGFDKSSVPITKQDWTNFANVPDGEYYLQFHGESKEGDTLHKFSGKSVIFTVKDGKYVNPLDSSTPKETEKPTATETPKQTTNSNSAQTGWSGSSYYKSGVKVVNQWIFDVQYNSYFYLNASGNFVQNAWSGNYYLKSGGYMAKSEWIYDKNYGSYYYLTSEGSYARNTWVGSYYLKSNGKMAKSEWVYDSSFSSYYYLTSEGSYARNKWVGDYYLKSDGKMAVNESTPDGYQVDGSGKWVK
;
A
#
# COMPACT_ATOMS: atom_id res chain seq x y z
N MET A 1 -2.26 10.68 61.91
CA MET A 1 -2.88 9.33 61.91
C MET A 1 -3.90 9.28 60.79
N ASN A 2 -3.89 8.19 60.02
CA ASN A 2 -4.85 7.77 58.99
C ASN A 2 -4.84 8.45 57.60
N LYS A 3 -4.04 7.85 56.71
CA LYS A 3 -4.27 7.79 55.26
C LYS A 3 -5.61 7.08 54.98
N LYS A 4 -6.41 7.59 54.05
CA LYS A 4 -7.34 6.75 53.29
C LYS A 4 -7.10 6.97 51.80
N LYS A 5 -6.53 5.93 51.17
CA LYS A 5 -6.54 5.72 49.73
C LYS A 5 -7.98 5.39 49.35
N LEU A 6 -8.54 6.05 48.33
CA LEU A 6 -9.73 5.56 47.67
C LEU A 6 -9.34 4.98 46.32
N LEU A 7 -9.51 3.66 46.25
CA LEU A 7 -9.45 2.82 45.07
C LEU A 7 -10.75 3.08 44.28
N VAL A 8 -10.68 3.38 42.98
CA VAL A 8 -11.87 3.30 42.12
C VAL A 8 -11.56 2.25 41.05
N CYS A 9 -12.16 1.08 41.27
CA CYS A 9 -12.24 -0.02 40.32
C CYS A 9 -13.06 0.38 39.09
N ALA A 10 -12.70 -0.23 37.97
CA ALA A 10 -13.42 -0.18 36.71
C ALA A 10 -14.89 -0.64 36.87
N LEU A 11 -15.80 0.08 36.23
CA LEU A 11 -17.15 -0.39 35.94
C LEU A 11 -17.27 -0.51 34.41
N ALA A 12 -17.27 -1.76 33.95
CA ALA A 12 -17.85 -2.12 32.68
C ALA A 12 -19.36 -1.87 32.77
N LEU A 13 -19.93 -1.16 31.80
CA LEU A 13 -21.38 -1.09 31.63
C LEU A 13 -21.72 -1.59 30.23
N SER A 14 -22.20 -2.84 30.24
CA SER A 14 -22.98 -3.47 29.19
C SER A 14 -24.27 -2.68 28.96
N THR A 15 -24.64 -2.54 27.69
CA THR A 15 -25.95 -2.09 27.25
C THR A 15 -27.06 -2.95 27.86
N VAL A 16 -28.03 -2.33 28.53
CA VAL A 16 -29.34 -2.92 28.77
C VAL A 16 -30.38 -1.82 28.55
N GLY A 17 -31.15 -1.97 27.47
CA GLY A 17 -32.38 -1.21 27.30
C GLY A 17 -33.41 -1.70 28.31
N VAL A 18 -34.01 -0.77 29.05
CA VAL A 18 -35.26 -1.01 29.79
C VAL A 18 -36.14 0.21 29.54
N LEU A 19 -37.27 -0.02 28.87
CA LEU A 19 -38.42 0.87 28.89
C LEU A 19 -39.06 0.82 30.27
N SER A 20 -39.21 1.96 30.94
CA SER A 20 -40.22 2.13 31.97
C SER A 20 -40.76 3.56 31.94
N ASN A 21 -42.07 3.67 31.69
CA ASN A 21 -42.84 4.88 31.88
C ASN A 21 -43.08 5.08 33.38
N ILE A 22 -42.73 6.24 33.90
CA ILE A 22 -43.31 6.77 35.15
C ILE A 22 -43.38 8.29 35.05
N ASP A 23 -44.62 8.77 35.06
CA ASP A 23 -45.03 10.16 35.16
C ASP A 23 -45.17 10.49 36.65
N THR A 24 -44.36 11.41 37.17
CA THR A 24 -44.66 12.14 38.42
C THR A 24 -43.87 13.44 38.47
N ALA A 25 -44.60 14.56 38.57
CA ALA A 25 -44.08 15.89 38.79
C ALA A 25 -43.34 15.99 40.13
N GLY A 26 -42.07 16.41 40.10
CA GLY A 26 -41.26 16.69 41.29
C GLY A 26 -39.90 17.26 40.89
N VAL A 27 -39.74 18.57 41.05
CA VAL A 27 -38.53 19.32 40.71
C VAL A 27 -37.39 18.95 41.66
N LEU A 28 -36.33 18.31 41.14
CA LEU A 28 -35.03 18.17 41.80
C LEU A 28 -34.03 19.17 41.18
N PRO A 29 -33.42 20.09 41.95
CA PRO A 29 -32.49 21.08 41.40
C PRO A 29 -31.05 20.56 41.43
N PHE A 30 -30.79 19.37 40.89
CA PHE A 30 -29.42 18.93 40.60
C PHE A 30 -29.46 18.08 39.34
N SER A 31 -29.37 18.75 38.18
CA SER A 31 -29.05 18.05 36.95
C SER A 31 -27.64 17.50 37.13
N VAL A 32 -27.53 16.17 37.28
CA VAL A 32 -26.27 15.48 37.06
C VAL A 32 -25.93 15.75 35.61
N LYS A 33 -25.13 16.79 35.36
CA LYS A 33 -24.46 16.97 34.07
C LYS A 33 -23.50 15.81 33.96
N THR A 34 -23.98 14.70 33.40
CA THR A 34 -23.13 13.70 32.81
C THR A 34 -22.41 14.42 31.68
N VAL A 35 -21.20 14.90 31.97
CA VAL A 35 -20.28 15.39 30.94
C VAL A 35 -19.96 14.16 30.11
N HIS A 36 -20.78 13.90 29.10
CA HIS A 36 -20.36 13.08 27.99
C HIS A 36 -19.19 13.85 27.40
N ALA A 37 -17.98 13.30 27.53
CA ALA A 37 -16.86 13.77 26.75
C ALA A 37 -17.17 13.46 25.29
N GLU A 38 -17.96 14.34 24.68
CA GLU A 38 -18.26 14.34 23.25
C GLU A 38 -16.91 14.29 22.53
N ILE A 39 -16.74 13.27 21.68
CA ILE A 39 -15.61 13.23 20.77
C ILE A 39 -15.85 14.36 19.79
N THR A 40 -15.18 15.50 19.99
CA THR A 40 -15.32 16.67 19.13
C THR A 40 -14.37 16.60 17.94
N ARG A 41 -13.36 15.70 17.97
CA ARG A 41 -12.34 15.57 16.95
C ARG A 41 -11.92 14.11 16.70
N ILE A 42 -11.83 13.73 15.43
CA ILE A 42 -11.27 12.44 14.99
C ILE A 42 -10.01 12.72 14.18
N GLU A 43 -8.91 12.04 14.52
CA GLU A 43 -7.66 12.09 13.77
C GLU A 43 -7.31 10.70 13.23
N ASN A 44 -7.07 10.60 11.93
CA ASN A 44 -6.73 9.35 11.27
C ASN A 44 -5.22 9.26 11.05
N HIS A 45 -4.67 8.10 11.36
CA HIS A 45 -3.27 7.75 11.22
C HIS A 45 -3.15 6.54 10.30
N GLU A 46 -2.35 6.68 9.24
CA GLU A 46 -2.14 5.59 8.29
C GLU A 46 -1.19 4.53 8.89
N VAL A 47 -1.57 3.26 8.74
CA VAL A 47 -0.71 2.10 9.01
C VAL A 47 -0.20 1.58 7.68
N LYS A 48 1.05 1.89 7.35
CA LYS A 48 1.76 1.30 6.21
C LYS A 48 2.20 -0.11 6.59
N SER A 49 2.26 -1.01 5.61
CA SER A 49 2.68 -2.39 5.88
C SER A 49 3.56 -2.99 4.79
N LYS A 50 4.43 -3.90 5.20
CA LYS A 50 5.25 -4.75 4.31
C LYS A 50 5.15 -6.20 4.77
N ILE A 51 4.75 -7.09 3.85
CA ILE A 51 4.61 -8.52 4.11
C ILE A 51 5.87 -9.24 3.61
N THR A 52 6.42 -10.13 4.46
CA THR A 52 7.54 -11.01 4.13
C THR A 52 7.13 -12.47 4.40
N PRO A 53 7.30 -13.41 3.45
CA PRO A 53 6.99 -14.81 3.69
C PRO A 53 7.84 -15.39 4.83
N GLY A 54 7.22 -16.20 5.68
CA GLY A 54 7.90 -16.99 6.70
C GLY A 54 8.29 -18.39 6.21
N SER A 55 8.71 -19.25 7.14
CA SER A 55 9.21 -20.59 6.81
C SER A 55 8.18 -21.41 6.02
N GLU A 56 8.62 -22.03 4.92
CA GLU A 56 7.81 -22.83 3.99
C GLU A 56 6.54 -22.12 3.48
N ASN A 57 6.51 -20.79 3.53
CA ASN A 57 5.34 -19.95 3.27
C ASN A 57 4.11 -20.26 4.16
N LYS A 58 4.27 -20.99 5.27
CA LYS A 58 3.15 -21.30 6.18
C LYS A 58 2.79 -20.12 7.09
N SER A 59 3.64 -19.12 7.13
CA SER A 59 3.43 -17.88 7.86
C SER A 59 3.86 -16.67 7.03
N ILE A 60 3.50 -15.49 7.50
CA ILE A 60 4.02 -14.21 7.05
C ILE A 60 4.51 -13.41 8.24
N TYR A 61 5.55 -12.62 8.03
CA TYR A 61 5.97 -11.51 8.88
C TYR A 61 5.44 -10.21 8.28
N VAL A 62 5.00 -9.30 9.13
CA VAL A 62 4.38 -8.04 8.73
C VAL A 62 5.05 -6.91 9.48
N ASP A 63 5.78 -6.08 8.76
CA ASP A 63 6.26 -4.80 9.28
C ASP A 63 5.12 -3.80 9.20
N MET A 64 4.68 -3.26 10.33
CA MET A 64 3.69 -2.19 10.41
C MET A 64 4.39 -0.89 10.76
N THR A 65 4.20 0.15 9.95
CA THR A 65 4.79 1.47 10.13
C THR A 65 3.70 2.52 10.33
N VAL A 66 3.84 3.32 11.38
CA VAL A 66 3.00 4.50 11.65
C VAL A 66 3.90 5.73 11.75
N GLU A 67 3.45 6.87 11.19
CA GLU A 67 4.25 8.11 11.12
C GLU A 67 4.45 8.77 12.49
N ASN A 68 3.45 8.67 13.36
CA ASN A 68 3.53 9.08 14.76
C ASN A 68 2.41 8.39 15.55
N VAL A 69 2.50 8.44 16.88
CA VAL A 69 1.56 7.85 17.84
C VAL A 69 1.29 8.89 18.92
N PRO A 70 0.35 9.83 18.70
CA PRO A 70 0.16 11.01 19.52
C PRO A 70 -0.77 10.74 20.71
N VAL A 71 -0.56 9.62 21.40
CA VAL A 71 -1.35 9.19 22.58
C VAL A 71 -0.51 9.29 23.85
N LYS A 72 -1.11 9.24 25.03
CA LYS A 72 -0.37 9.37 26.30
C LYS A 72 0.63 8.24 26.56
N TYR A 73 0.27 6.99 26.26
CA TYR A 73 1.06 5.81 26.59
C TYR A 73 1.37 4.96 25.36
N SER A 74 0.39 4.20 24.89
CA SER A 74 0.51 3.34 23.73
C SER A 74 -0.87 3.07 23.10
N VAL A 75 -0.86 2.55 21.89
CA VAL A 75 -2.06 2.04 21.19
C VAL A 75 -1.76 0.66 20.64
N TYR A 76 -2.74 -0.24 20.70
CA TYR A 76 -2.65 -1.53 20.01
C TYR A 76 -3.26 -1.41 18.62
N ILE A 77 -2.52 -1.86 17.63
CA ILE A 77 -2.97 -1.97 16.24
C ILE A 77 -3.13 -3.45 15.94
N TYR A 78 -4.36 -3.84 15.59
CA TYR A 78 -4.77 -5.19 15.24
C TYR A 78 -4.80 -5.34 13.73
N ALA A 79 -4.59 -6.57 13.27
CA ALA A 79 -4.73 -6.92 11.86
C ALA A 79 -5.78 -8.02 11.69
N ASP A 80 -6.70 -7.83 10.74
CA ASP A 80 -7.65 -8.85 10.30
C ASP A 80 -7.23 -9.40 8.94
N ILE A 81 -7.42 -10.70 8.68
CA ILE A 81 -7.33 -11.26 7.34
C ILE A 81 -8.71 -11.11 6.70
N VAL A 82 -8.79 -10.33 5.62
CA VAL A 82 -10.05 -10.02 4.93
C VAL A 82 -10.01 -10.53 3.51
N ASN A 83 -11.02 -11.30 3.10
CA ASN A 83 -11.15 -11.78 1.73
C ASN A 83 -11.35 -10.59 0.78
N ALA A 84 -10.49 -10.47 -0.23
CA ALA A 84 -10.45 -9.33 -1.14
C ALA A 84 -11.70 -9.23 -2.03
N LYS A 85 -12.41 -10.34 -2.27
CA LYS A 85 -13.61 -10.38 -3.12
C LYS A 85 -14.90 -10.27 -2.31
N THR A 86 -15.01 -11.01 -1.22
CA THR A 86 -16.26 -11.13 -0.45
C THR A 86 -16.32 -10.20 0.76
N GLY A 87 -15.19 -9.63 1.18
CA GLY A 87 -15.09 -8.86 2.44
C GLY A 87 -15.24 -9.70 3.70
N GLN A 88 -15.40 -11.03 3.58
CA GLN A 88 -15.47 -11.91 4.74
C GLN A 88 -14.16 -11.91 5.51
N ILE A 89 -14.25 -11.97 6.84
CA ILE A 89 -13.11 -11.97 7.75
C ILE A 89 -12.95 -13.39 8.31
N PRO A 90 -12.27 -14.32 7.60
CA PRO A 90 -12.06 -15.68 8.11
C PRO A 90 -11.24 -15.70 9.39
N ARG A 91 -10.41 -14.67 9.62
CA ARG A 91 -9.60 -14.57 10.83
C ARG A 91 -9.48 -13.12 11.28
N LYS A 92 -10.16 -12.80 12.37
CA LYS A 92 -10.12 -11.50 13.05
C LYS A 92 -8.97 -11.47 14.05
N ASP A 93 -8.38 -10.30 14.25
CA ASP A 93 -7.32 -10.04 15.23
C ASP A 93 -6.18 -11.07 15.10
N THR A 94 -5.80 -11.34 13.85
CA THR A 94 -4.86 -12.38 13.43
C THR A 94 -3.47 -12.20 14.05
N PHE A 95 -3.12 -10.97 14.39
CA PHE A 95 -2.01 -10.55 15.24
C PHE A 95 -2.24 -9.10 15.67
N ASN A 96 -1.44 -8.60 16.61
CA ASN A 96 -1.50 -7.21 17.05
C ASN A 96 -0.15 -6.74 17.60
N GLN A 97 0.12 -5.44 17.47
CA GLN A 97 1.29 -4.83 18.12
C GLN A 97 0.92 -3.56 18.88
N GLY A 98 1.50 -3.43 20.07
CA GLY A 98 1.46 -2.20 20.85
C GLY A 98 2.50 -1.22 20.34
N PHE A 99 2.08 -0.02 19.99
CA PHE A 99 2.93 1.09 19.59
C PHE A 99 2.98 2.12 20.71
N ASP A 100 4.17 2.34 21.25
CA ASP A 100 4.40 3.34 22.29
C ASP A 100 4.33 4.75 21.70
N LYS A 101 4.00 5.73 22.54
CA LYS A 101 3.98 7.15 22.16
C LYS A 101 5.26 7.52 21.39
N SER A 102 5.08 8.05 20.20
CA SER A 102 6.18 8.49 19.35
C SER A 102 5.77 9.71 18.53
N SER A 103 6.71 10.65 18.38
CA SER A 103 6.57 11.79 17.46
C SER A 103 7.29 11.55 16.12
N VAL A 104 7.91 10.38 15.95
CA VAL A 104 8.65 9.98 14.75
C VAL A 104 8.11 8.65 14.22
N PRO A 105 8.37 8.32 12.95
CA PRO A 105 7.92 7.06 12.38
C PRO A 105 8.48 5.87 13.15
N ILE A 106 7.62 4.92 13.48
CA ILE A 106 8.00 3.70 14.17
C ILE A 106 7.46 2.49 13.41
N THR A 107 8.32 1.49 13.26
CA THR A 107 8.01 0.22 12.61
C THR A 107 8.12 -0.90 13.63
N LYS A 108 7.06 -1.69 13.78
CA LYS A 108 7.08 -2.93 14.56
C LYS A 108 6.70 -4.10 13.66
N GLN A 109 7.45 -5.18 13.77
CA GLN A 109 7.17 -6.43 13.06
C GLN A 109 6.36 -7.36 13.95
N ASP A 110 5.45 -8.12 13.34
CA ASP A 110 4.82 -9.29 13.95
C ASP A 110 4.60 -10.37 12.89
N TRP A 111 4.02 -11.51 13.24
CA TRP A 111 3.81 -12.61 12.33
C TRP A 111 2.45 -13.27 12.47
N THR A 112 2.02 -13.96 11.43
CA THR A 112 0.80 -14.75 11.46
C THR A 112 0.84 -15.92 10.49
N ASN A 113 0.00 -16.93 10.71
CA ASN A 113 -0.16 -18.07 9.81
C ASN A 113 -1.56 -18.10 9.17
N PHE A 114 -1.81 -19.09 8.32
CA PHE A 114 -3.07 -19.24 7.58
C PHE A 114 -3.93 -20.40 8.08
N ALA A 115 -3.80 -20.78 9.35
CA ALA A 115 -4.63 -21.82 9.93
C ALA A 115 -6.12 -21.43 9.82
N ASN A 116 -6.94 -22.33 9.27
CA ASN A 116 -8.37 -22.14 9.01
C ASN A 116 -8.71 -20.96 8.09
N VAL A 117 -7.74 -20.46 7.31
CA VAL A 117 -7.99 -19.49 6.23
C VAL A 117 -8.20 -20.29 4.95
N PRO A 118 -9.38 -20.20 4.31
CA PRO A 118 -9.65 -20.88 3.05
C PRO A 118 -8.73 -20.39 1.92
N ASP A 119 -8.67 -21.15 0.84
CA ASP A 119 -8.01 -20.71 -0.37
C ASP A 119 -8.69 -19.47 -0.96
N GLY A 120 -7.89 -18.48 -1.36
CA GLY A 120 -8.43 -17.23 -1.90
C GLY A 120 -7.44 -16.08 -1.89
N GLU A 121 -7.93 -14.91 -2.28
CA GLU A 121 -7.19 -13.65 -2.27
C GLU A 121 -7.61 -12.83 -1.05
N TYR A 122 -6.63 -12.32 -0.30
CA TYR A 122 -6.81 -11.68 0.99
C TYR A 122 -5.96 -10.42 1.09
N TYR A 123 -6.34 -9.50 1.97
CA TYR A 123 -5.47 -8.41 2.44
C TYR A 123 -5.55 -8.34 3.97
N LEU A 124 -4.54 -7.75 4.60
CA LEU A 124 -4.57 -7.41 6.02
C LEU A 124 -5.25 -6.07 6.19
N GLN A 125 -6.32 -6.02 6.99
CA GLN A 125 -6.95 -4.78 7.43
C GLN A 125 -6.40 -4.42 8.80
N PHE A 126 -5.70 -3.29 8.90
CA PHE A 126 -5.21 -2.77 10.17
C PHE A 126 -6.25 -1.85 10.80
N HIS A 127 -6.45 -1.98 12.10
CA HIS A 127 -7.32 -1.12 12.90
C HIS A 127 -6.80 -0.97 14.33
N GLY A 128 -6.93 0.23 14.89
CA GLY A 128 -6.58 0.52 16.27
C GLY A 128 -7.15 1.88 16.66
N GLU A 129 -7.59 2.05 17.90
CA GLU A 129 -8.18 3.30 18.36
C GLU A 129 -7.68 3.65 19.75
N SER A 130 -7.44 4.93 20.01
CA SER A 130 -7.09 5.43 21.33
C SER A 130 -7.60 6.85 21.51
N LYS A 131 -8.11 7.15 22.70
CA LYS A 131 -8.68 8.45 23.05
C LYS A 131 -7.68 9.25 23.88
N GLU A 132 -7.38 10.47 23.44
CA GLU A 132 -6.56 11.44 24.17
C GLU A 132 -7.34 12.75 24.32
N GLY A 133 -7.75 13.08 25.54
CA GLY A 133 -8.66 14.20 25.78
C GLY A 133 -9.97 14.04 25.01
N ASP A 134 -10.30 15.05 24.19
CA ASP A 134 -11.51 15.05 23.34
C ASP A 134 -11.26 14.53 21.92
N THR A 135 -10.04 14.06 21.63
CA THR A 135 -9.64 13.53 20.33
C THR A 135 -9.65 12.00 20.32
N LEU A 136 -10.30 11.40 19.33
CA LEU A 136 -10.17 9.97 19.02
C LEU A 136 -9.15 9.79 17.89
N HIS A 137 -8.03 9.14 18.19
CA HIS A 137 -7.03 8.76 17.22
C HIS A 137 -7.35 7.38 16.66
N LYS A 138 -7.56 7.28 15.34
CA LYS A 138 -7.84 6.05 14.61
C LYS A 138 -6.65 5.66 13.73
N PHE A 139 -6.08 4.51 13.98
CA PHE A 139 -5.00 3.92 13.20
C PHE A 139 -5.61 2.91 12.23
N SER A 140 -5.43 3.12 10.93
CA SER A 140 -6.00 2.22 9.92
C SER A 140 -5.12 2.09 8.69
N GLY A 141 -5.19 0.95 8.02
CA GLY A 141 -4.43 0.70 6.81
C GLY A 141 -4.82 -0.61 6.15
N LYS A 142 -4.38 -0.83 4.91
CA LYS A 142 -4.54 -2.10 4.20
C LYS A 142 -3.20 -2.55 3.65
N SER A 143 -2.90 -3.84 3.75
CA SER A 143 -1.76 -4.41 3.03
C SER A 143 -2.06 -4.53 1.53
N VAL A 144 -1.02 -4.88 0.77
CA VAL A 144 -1.21 -5.47 -0.56
C VAL A 144 -2.06 -6.74 -0.46
N ILE A 145 -2.79 -7.04 -1.55
CA ILE A 145 -3.50 -8.31 -1.68
C ILE A 145 -2.47 -9.43 -1.81
N PHE A 146 -2.73 -10.58 -1.19
CA PHE A 146 -1.95 -11.81 -1.29
C PHE A 146 -2.86 -13.03 -1.43
N THR A 147 -2.32 -14.13 -1.92
CA THR A 147 -3.06 -15.37 -2.10
C THR A 147 -2.76 -16.31 -0.93
N VAL A 148 -3.78 -17.00 -0.44
CA VAL A 148 -3.63 -18.17 0.42
C VAL A 148 -4.05 -19.38 -0.40
N LYS A 149 -3.18 -20.39 -0.44
CA LYS A 149 -3.46 -21.67 -1.11
C LYS A 149 -2.87 -22.82 -0.30
N ASP A 150 -3.66 -23.85 -0.04
CA ASP A 150 -3.26 -25.03 0.73
C ASP A 150 -2.65 -24.64 2.10
N GLY A 151 -3.22 -23.61 2.74
CA GLY A 151 -2.74 -23.07 4.03
C GLY A 151 -1.38 -22.35 3.96
N LYS A 152 -0.92 -21.99 2.75
CA LYS A 152 0.34 -21.29 2.53
C LYS A 152 0.11 -19.93 1.88
N TYR A 153 0.96 -18.98 2.24
CA TYR A 153 1.15 -17.74 1.51
C TYR A 153 1.63 -18.04 0.10
N VAL A 154 0.87 -17.56 -0.87
CA VAL A 154 1.27 -17.51 -2.26
C VAL A 154 1.41 -16.04 -2.60
N ASN A 155 2.63 -15.66 -2.95
CA ASN A 155 2.92 -14.31 -3.37
C ASN A 155 2.06 -14.02 -4.62
N PRO A 156 1.41 -12.85 -4.75
CA PRO A 156 0.75 -12.42 -5.99
C PRO A 156 1.59 -12.57 -7.27
N LEU A 157 2.91 -12.72 -7.11
CA LEU A 157 3.88 -12.92 -8.19
C LEU A 157 4.02 -14.39 -8.66
N ASP A 158 3.52 -15.38 -7.90
CA ASP A 158 3.60 -16.81 -8.25
C ASP A 158 2.37 -17.30 -9.02
N SER A 159 1.30 -16.50 -9.18
CA SER A 159 0.07 -16.91 -9.87
C SER A 159 0.13 -16.80 -11.40
N SER A 160 1.31 -16.64 -11.98
CA SER A 160 1.50 -16.77 -13.43
C SER A 160 1.77 -18.24 -13.79
N THR A 161 0.71 -18.97 -14.12
CA THR A 161 0.84 -20.27 -14.80
C THR A 161 1.69 -20.11 -16.08
N PRO A 162 2.76 -20.91 -16.29
CA PRO A 162 3.58 -20.81 -17.49
C PRO A 162 2.82 -21.32 -18.71
N LYS A 163 2.76 -20.52 -19.77
CA LYS A 163 2.45 -21.00 -21.12
C LYS A 163 3.77 -21.41 -21.77
N GLU A 164 3.92 -22.71 -21.98
CA GLU A 164 4.99 -23.35 -22.75
C GLU A 164 5.03 -22.77 -24.17
N THR A 165 6.10 -22.08 -24.59
CA THR A 165 6.54 -22.04 -25.99
C THR A 165 8.01 -21.60 -26.13
N GLU A 166 8.81 -22.52 -26.68
CA GLU A 166 10.04 -22.40 -27.48
C GLU A 166 11.37 -21.86 -26.91
N LYS A 167 12.30 -22.84 -26.86
CA LYS A 167 13.77 -22.79 -26.84
C LYS A 167 14.37 -21.81 -27.86
N PRO A 168 15.50 -21.16 -27.51
CA PRO A 168 16.63 -21.11 -28.43
C PRO A 168 17.92 -21.70 -27.83
N THR A 169 18.72 -22.19 -28.76
CA THR A 169 19.92 -23.02 -28.70
C THR A 169 21.09 -22.42 -27.92
N ALA A 170 21.83 -23.31 -27.25
CA ALA A 170 23.06 -23.03 -26.52
C ALA A 170 24.31 -23.14 -27.41
N THR A 171 25.22 -22.19 -27.23
CA THR A 171 26.67 -22.25 -27.53
C THR A 171 27.28 -21.08 -26.74
N GLU A 172 28.33 -21.15 -25.92
CA GLU A 172 29.43 -22.09 -25.68
C GLU A 172 29.87 -22.04 -24.20
N THR A 173 30.49 -23.13 -23.74
CA THR A 173 31.27 -23.25 -22.50
C THR A 173 32.62 -22.51 -22.63
N PRO A 174 33.28 -22.09 -21.53
CA PRO A 174 34.45 -22.87 -21.13
C PRO A 174 34.61 -23.11 -19.61
N LYS A 175 34.98 -24.37 -19.34
CA LYS A 175 35.79 -24.96 -18.25
C LYS A 175 35.33 -24.85 -16.79
N GLN A 176 34.80 -25.99 -16.35
CA GLN A 176 34.99 -26.54 -15.01
C GLN A 176 36.49 -26.70 -14.70
N THR A 177 36.92 -26.17 -13.56
CA THR A 177 38.10 -26.68 -12.85
C THR A 177 37.66 -27.08 -11.44
N THR A 178 38.06 -28.29 -11.06
CA THR A 178 37.77 -28.96 -9.79
C THR A 178 38.61 -28.41 -8.62
N ASN A 179 37.97 -28.43 -7.45
CA ASN A 179 38.49 -28.54 -6.08
C ASN A 179 38.75 -27.29 -5.21
N SER A 180 38.17 -27.41 -4.01
CA SER A 180 38.60 -26.91 -2.68
C SER A 180 38.07 -25.56 -2.19
N ASN A 181 37.04 -25.66 -1.32
CA ASN A 181 36.75 -24.82 -0.15
C ASN A 181 37.30 -23.38 -0.17
N SER A 182 36.59 -22.49 -0.86
CA SER A 182 36.43 -21.10 -0.42
C SER A 182 34.98 -20.68 -0.72
N ALA A 183 34.33 -20.06 0.25
CA ALA A 183 32.92 -19.70 0.19
C ALA A 183 32.70 -18.52 -0.78
N GLN A 184 32.72 -18.79 -2.09
CA GLN A 184 32.66 -17.76 -3.13
C GLN A 184 31.31 -17.04 -3.09
N THR A 185 31.35 -15.70 -3.07
CA THR A 185 30.19 -14.81 -3.14
C THR A 185 30.24 -14.05 -4.47
N GLY A 186 29.12 -13.99 -5.17
CA GLY A 186 29.02 -13.29 -6.45
C GLY A 186 28.17 -14.03 -7.48
N TRP A 187 28.19 -13.51 -8.70
CA TRP A 187 27.44 -14.06 -9.83
C TRP A 187 28.12 -15.28 -10.45
N SER A 188 27.30 -16.26 -10.83
CA SER A 188 27.66 -17.36 -11.73
C SER A 188 26.51 -17.56 -12.71
N GLY A 189 26.72 -17.14 -13.96
CA GLY A 189 25.65 -17.04 -14.94
C GLY A 189 24.56 -16.07 -14.47
N SER A 190 23.30 -16.52 -14.47
CA SER A 190 22.15 -15.73 -14.00
C SER A 190 21.85 -15.89 -12.51
N SER A 191 22.64 -16.68 -11.77
CA SER A 191 22.44 -16.92 -10.35
C SER A 191 23.45 -16.17 -9.48
N TYR A 192 23.01 -15.76 -8.30
CA TYR A 192 23.87 -15.18 -7.28
C TYR A 192 24.13 -16.17 -6.16
N TYR A 193 25.36 -16.27 -5.70
CA TYR A 193 25.76 -17.10 -4.57
C TYR A 193 26.27 -16.22 -3.43
N LYS A 194 25.89 -16.55 -2.20
CA LYS A 194 26.42 -15.93 -0.98
C LYS A 194 27.06 -17.01 -0.13
N SER A 195 28.37 -16.89 0.08
CA SER A 195 29.17 -17.89 0.78
C SER A 195 29.00 -19.31 0.21
N GLY A 196 28.94 -19.43 -1.11
CA GLY A 196 28.72 -20.70 -1.82
C GLY A 196 27.27 -21.20 -1.85
N VAL A 197 26.32 -20.54 -1.17
CA VAL A 197 24.90 -20.91 -1.20
C VAL A 197 24.16 -20.09 -2.25
N LYS A 198 23.41 -20.77 -3.14
CA LYS A 198 22.59 -20.12 -4.17
C LYS A 198 21.46 -19.31 -3.51
N VAL A 199 21.34 -18.05 -3.89
CA VAL A 199 20.28 -17.15 -3.44
C VAL A 199 19.03 -17.36 -4.29
N VAL A 200 17.87 -17.49 -3.64
CA VAL A 200 16.56 -17.72 -4.26
C VAL A 200 15.50 -16.85 -3.58
N ASN A 201 14.48 -16.42 -4.31
CA ASN A 201 13.33 -15.63 -3.82
C ASN A 201 13.71 -14.40 -2.98
N GLN A 202 14.79 -13.71 -3.35
CA GLN A 202 15.37 -12.65 -2.54
C GLN A 202 15.90 -11.51 -3.38
N TRP A 203 15.80 -10.30 -2.81
CA TRP A 203 16.47 -9.13 -3.31
C TRP A 203 17.92 -9.15 -2.85
N ILE A 204 18.85 -8.88 -3.77
CA ILE A 204 20.23 -8.59 -3.47
C ILE A 204 20.58 -7.20 -3.99
N PHE A 205 21.41 -6.49 -3.23
CA PHE A 205 22.09 -5.30 -3.71
C PHE A 205 23.51 -5.70 -4.08
N ASP A 206 23.88 -5.47 -5.34
CA ASP A 206 25.24 -5.70 -5.80
C ASP A 206 25.99 -4.37 -5.88
N VAL A 207 27.03 -4.25 -5.06
CA VAL A 207 27.86 -3.04 -4.95
C VAL A 207 28.62 -2.76 -6.25
N GLN A 208 29.04 -3.80 -6.98
CA GLN A 208 29.78 -3.64 -8.24
C GLN A 208 28.90 -2.99 -9.31
N TYR A 209 27.63 -3.39 -9.36
CA TYR A 209 26.66 -2.89 -10.32
C TYR A 209 25.86 -1.69 -9.79
N ASN A 210 26.04 -1.34 -8.52
CA ASN A 210 25.29 -0.31 -7.80
C ASN A 210 23.77 -0.42 -8.05
N SER A 211 23.25 -1.63 -8.00
CA SER A 211 21.85 -1.92 -8.35
C SER A 211 21.29 -3.06 -7.54
N TYR A 212 19.96 -3.08 -7.46
CA TYR A 212 19.19 -4.17 -6.88
C TYR A 212 18.81 -5.18 -7.95
N PHE A 213 18.87 -6.46 -7.61
CA PHE A 213 18.44 -7.58 -8.42
C PHE A 213 17.50 -8.45 -7.59
N TYR A 214 16.51 -9.06 -8.24
CA TYR A 214 15.64 -10.03 -7.58
C TYR A 214 15.88 -11.42 -8.15
N LEU A 215 16.20 -12.38 -7.29
CA LEU A 215 16.39 -13.79 -7.66
C LEU A 215 15.06 -14.52 -7.48
N ASN A 216 14.61 -15.26 -8.50
CA ASN A 216 13.38 -16.05 -8.43
C ASN A 216 13.59 -17.39 -7.69
N ALA A 217 12.57 -18.25 -7.68
CA ALA A 217 12.60 -19.54 -7.00
C ALA A 217 13.67 -20.50 -7.56
N SER A 218 14.02 -20.36 -8.83
CA SER A 218 15.11 -21.11 -9.48
C SER A 218 16.49 -20.51 -9.19
N GLY A 219 16.55 -19.38 -8.49
CA GLY A 219 17.76 -18.63 -8.18
C GLY A 219 18.36 -17.89 -9.35
N ASN A 220 17.54 -17.57 -10.36
CA ASN A 220 17.95 -16.74 -11.50
C ASN A 220 17.44 -15.32 -11.31
N PHE A 221 18.21 -14.32 -11.74
CA PHE A 221 17.73 -12.94 -11.69
C PHE A 221 16.52 -12.75 -12.62
N VAL A 222 15.52 -12.02 -12.14
CA VAL A 222 14.36 -11.59 -12.90
C VAL A 222 14.75 -10.39 -13.76
N GLN A 223 14.27 -10.35 -15.00
CA GLN A 223 14.50 -9.25 -15.94
C GLN A 223 13.31 -9.07 -16.88
N ASN A 224 13.16 -7.86 -17.40
CA ASN A 224 12.03 -7.41 -18.23
C ASN A 224 10.67 -7.76 -17.62
N ALA A 225 10.58 -7.65 -16.30
CA ALA A 225 9.42 -8.08 -15.54
C ALA A 225 9.32 -7.34 -14.21
N TRP A 226 8.11 -7.31 -13.68
CA TRP A 226 7.83 -6.76 -12.36
C TRP A 226 8.16 -7.76 -11.26
N SER A 227 8.70 -7.25 -10.16
CA SER A 227 8.74 -7.93 -8.86
C SER A 227 8.09 -7.00 -7.85
N GLY A 228 6.83 -7.28 -7.52
CA GLY A 228 5.99 -6.39 -6.72
C GLY A 228 5.81 -5.04 -7.40
N ASN A 229 6.21 -3.96 -6.72
CA ASN A 229 6.12 -2.59 -7.24
C ASN A 229 7.36 -2.15 -8.04
N TYR A 230 8.35 -3.03 -8.21
CA TYR A 230 9.63 -2.71 -8.82
C TYR A 230 9.73 -3.36 -10.20
N TYR A 231 10.32 -2.66 -11.16
CA TYR A 231 10.57 -3.23 -12.49
C TYR A 231 12.05 -3.61 -12.64
N LEU A 232 12.32 -4.84 -13.03
CA LEU A 232 13.66 -5.31 -13.35
C LEU A 232 13.86 -5.20 -14.86
N LYS A 233 14.83 -4.39 -15.28
CA LYS A 233 15.15 -4.15 -16.69
C LYS A 233 15.93 -5.33 -17.27
N SER A 234 16.27 -5.25 -18.56
CA SER A 234 17.19 -6.18 -19.19
C SER A 234 18.50 -6.27 -18.41
N GLY A 235 18.98 -7.49 -18.17
CA GLY A 235 20.14 -7.75 -17.31
C GLY A 235 19.83 -7.78 -15.81
N GLY A 236 18.57 -7.60 -15.41
CA GLY A 236 18.09 -7.78 -14.04
C GLY A 236 18.23 -6.57 -13.11
N TYR A 237 18.71 -5.44 -13.62
CA TYR A 237 18.85 -4.20 -12.87
C TYR A 237 17.47 -3.62 -12.52
N MET A 238 17.25 -3.31 -11.24
CA MET A 238 16.06 -2.59 -10.81
C MET A 238 16.05 -1.16 -11.39
N ALA A 239 14.95 -0.78 -12.02
CA ALA A 239 14.73 0.57 -12.51
C ALA A 239 14.52 1.56 -11.34
N LYS A 240 15.13 2.75 -11.43
CA LYS A 240 15.01 3.82 -10.42
C LYS A 240 15.08 5.20 -11.07
N SER A 241 14.21 6.11 -10.63
CA SER A 241 14.12 7.49 -11.13
C SER A 241 14.00 7.59 -12.66
N GLU A 242 13.32 6.64 -13.30
CA GLU A 242 13.32 6.52 -14.76
C GLU A 242 11.96 6.04 -15.30
N TRP A 243 11.71 6.36 -16.56
CA TRP A 243 10.58 5.83 -17.32
C TRP A 243 10.94 4.47 -17.93
N ILE A 244 10.01 3.52 -17.86
CA ILE A 244 10.07 2.27 -18.60
C ILE A 244 8.85 2.10 -19.47
N TYR A 245 9.01 1.36 -20.57
CA TYR A 245 7.90 0.87 -21.36
C TYR A 245 7.81 -0.64 -21.19
N ASP A 246 6.69 -1.12 -20.65
CA ASP A 246 6.43 -2.55 -20.54
C ASP A 246 5.58 -2.99 -21.73
N LYS A 247 6.21 -3.77 -22.62
CA LYS A 247 5.57 -4.31 -23.83
C LYS A 247 4.42 -5.25 -23.50
N ASN A 248 4.47 -5.97 -22.38
CA ASN A 248 3.42 -6.92 -21.99
C ASN A 248 2.12 -6.18 -21.62
N TYR A 249 2.24 -4.99 -21.05
CA TYR A 249 1.10 -4.15 -20.68
C TYR A 249 0.78 -3.04 -21.69
N GLY A 250 1.64 -2.87 -22.71
CA GLY A 250 1.51 -1.84 -23.73
C GLY A 250 1.48 -0.42 -23.15
N SER A 251 2.26 -0.15 -22.10
CA SER A 251 2.16 1.11 -21.37
C SER A 251 3.48 1.57 -20.77
N TYR A 252 3.56 2.88 -20.55
CA TYR A 252 4.66 3.52 -19.84
C TYR A 252 4.39 3.54 -18.34
N TYR A 253 5.46 3.37 -17.57
CA TYR A 253 5.46 3.51 -16.12
C TYR A 253 6.66 4.36 -15.71
N TYR A 254 6.55 5.05 -14.59
CA TYR A 254 7.68 5.76 -13.99
C TYR A 254 8.06 5.09 -12.68
N LEU A 255 9.33 4.76 -12.49
CA LEU A 255 9.86 4.25 -11.24
C LEU A 255 10.47 5.40 -10.46
N THR A 256 10.06 5.54 -9.20
CA THR A 256 10.52 6.60 -8.29
C THR A 256 12.00 6.41 -7.90
N SER A 257 12.55 7.36 -7.15
CA SER A 257 13.88 7.25 -6.55
C SER A 257 14.02 6.06 -5.57
N GLU A 258 12.90 5.54 -5.09
CA GLU A 258 12.83 4.34 -4.25
C GLU A 258 12.73 3.05 -5.10
N GLY A 259 12.46 3.19 -6.40
CA GLY A 259 12.33 2.11 -7.39
C GLY A 259 10.92 1.57 -7.56
N SER A 260 9.98 1.95 -6.69
CA SER A 260 8.57 1.61 -6.82
C SER A 260 7.93 2.39 -7.97
N TYR A 261 6.93 1.83 -8.65
CA TYR A 261 6.21 2.60 -9.67
C TYR A 261 5.35 3.71 -9.05
N ALA A 262 5.36 4.88 -9.70
CA ALA A 262 4.50 6.00 -9.37
C ALA A 262 3.05 5.72 -9.78
N ARG A 263 2.08 6.17 -8.96
CA ARG A 263 0.65 6.00 -9.21
C ARG A 263 -0.15 7.14 -8.56
N ASN A 264 -1.30 7.46 -9.13
CA ASN A 264 -2.16 8.58 -8.73
C ASN A 264 -1.38 9.90 -8.59
N THR A 265 -0.42 10.15 -9.47
CA THR A 265 0.50 11.28 -9.32
C THR A 265 1.04 11.77 -10.66
N TRP A 266 1.51 13.00 -10.65
CA TRP A 266 2.15 13.65 -11.79
C TRP A 266 3.66 13.41 -11.76
N VAL A 267 4.23 13.11 -12.93
CA VAL A 267 5.68 13.11 -13.16
C VAL A 267 5.94 14.03 -14.35
N GLY A 268 6.38 15.25 -14.06
CA GLY A 268 6.49 16.30 -15.08
C GLY A 268 5.11 16.64 -15.66
N SER A 269 4.94 16.46 -16.97
CA SER A 269 3.67 16.73 -17.66
C SER A 269 2.78 15.49 -17.82
N TYR A 270 3.14 14.36 -17.24
CA TYR A 270 2.47 13.08 -17.41
C TYR A 270 1.76 12.67 -16.12
N TYR A 271 0.61 12.02 -16.25
CA TYR A 271 -0.12 11.48 -15.09
C TYR A 271 -0.04 9.96 -15.06
N LEU A 272 0.32 9.40 -13.91
CA LEU A 272 0.34 7.96 -13.66
C LEU A 272 -0.94 7.58 -12.92
N LYS A 273 -1.74 6.70 -13.52
CA LYS A 273 -3.03 6.26 -12.97
C LYS A 273 -2.85 5.36 -11.73
N SER A 274 -3.95 4.94 -11.12
CA SER A 274 -3.95 4.08 -9.92
C SER A 274 -3.20 2.76 -10.09
N ASN A 275 -3.18 2.22 -11.30
CA ASN A 275 -2.45 1.01 -11.68
C ASN A 275 -1.01 1.29 -12.18
N GLY A 276 -0.52 2.52 -12.04
CA GLY A 276 0.82 2.93 -12.45
C GLY A 276 1.00 3.21 -13.94
N LYS A 277 0.01 2.89 -14.78
CA LYS A 277 0.07 3.17 -16.21
C LYS A 277 -0.01 4.67 -16.46
N MET A 278 0.84 5.17 -17.35
CA MET A 278 0.73 6.53 -17.88
C MET A 278 -0.60 6.69 -18.62
N ALA A 279 -1.35 7.74 -18.25
CA ALA A 279 -2.55 8.12 -18.97
C ALA A 279 -2.20 8.67 -20.36
N LYS A 280 -2.97 8.27 -21.37
CA LYS A 280 -2.74 8.68 -22.77
C LYS A 280 -4.06 8.71 -23.54
N SER A 281 -4.32 9.81 -24.24
CA SER A 281 -5.57 10.06 -24.98
C SER A 281 -6.83 9.86 -24.13
N GLU A 282 -6.82 10.35 -22.89
CA GLU A 282 -7.91 10.12 -21.94
C GLU A 282 -8.05 11.26 -20.94
N TRP A 283 -9.26 11.39 -20.38
CA TRP A 283 -9.54 12.26 -19.24
C TRP A 283 -9.16 11.56 -17.94
N VAL A 284 -8.55 12.30 -17.02
CA VAL A 284 -8.30 11.86 -15.65
C VAL A 284 -8.86 12.88 -14.68
N TYR A 285 -9.34 12.40 -13.54
CA TYR A 285 -9.71 13.24 -12.41
C TYR A 285 -8.62 13.14 -11.35
N ASP A 286 -8.00 14.27 -10.99
CA ASP A 286 -7.07 14.33 -9.87
C ASP A 286 -7.78 14.89 -8.64
N SER A 287 -8.03 14.01 -7.67
CA SER A 287 -8.68 14.36 -6.41
C SER A 287 -7.88 15.38 -5.57
N SER A 288 -6.56 15.46 -5.75
CA SER A 288 -5.71 16.40 -5.01
C SER A 288 -5.94 17.83 -5.46
N PHE A 289 -6.33 18.01 -6.72
CA PHE A 289 -6.63 19.33 -7.31
C PHE A 289 -8.13 19.55 -7.56
N SER A 290 -8.96 18.55 -7.23
CA SER A 290 -10.40 18.52 -7.49
C SER A 290 -10.75 18.97 -8.91
N SER A 291 -10.00 18.46 -9.89
CA SER A 291 -10.13 18.91 -11.27
C SER A 291 -9.86 17.79 -12.28
N TYR A 292 -10.50 17.94 -13.43
CA TYR A 292 -10.26 17.09 -14.60
C TYR A 292 -9.09 17.63 -15.43
N TYR A 293 -8.32 16.71 -15.98
CA TYR A 293 -7.24 16.96 -16.91
C TYR A 293 -7.42 16.04 -18.11
N TYR A 294 -6.98 16.47 -19.29
CA TYR A 294 -6.93 15.62 -20.47
C TYR A 294 -5.48 15.34 -20.85
N LEU A 295 -5.09 14.07 -20.95
CA LEU A 295 -3.77 13.66 -21.43
C LEU A 295 -3.85 13.41 -22.92
N THR A 296 -2.94 14.02 -23.67
CA THR A 296 -2.88 13.93 -25.14
C THR A 296 -2.42 12.55 -25.62
N SER A 297 -2.36 12.34 -26.93
CA SER A 297 -1.75 11.13 -27.52
C SER A 297 -0.28 10.96 -27.18
N GLU A 298 0.41 12.05 -26.85
CA GLU A 298 1.80 12.01 -26.40
C GLU A 298 1.90 11.76 -24.89
N GLY A 299 0.76 11.69 -24.19
CA GLY A 299 0.66 11.45 -22.74
C GLY A 299 0.80 12.72 -21.89
N SER A 300 1.30 13.82 -22.44
CA SER A 300 1.36 15.10 -21.73
C SER A 300 -0.02 15.72 -21.57
N TYR A 301 -0.26 16.44 -20.47
CA TYR A 301 -1.54 17.13 -20.27
C TYR A 301 -1.75 18.26 -21.28
N ALA A 302 -2.98 18.37 -21.76
CA ALA A 302 -3.43 19.48 -22.59
C ALA A 302 -3.60 20.75 -21.75
N ARG A 303 -3.22 21.89 -22.31
CA ARG A 303 -3.35 23.22 -21.68
C ARG A 303 -3.54 24.29 -22.75
N ASN A 304 -4.21 25.38 -22.38
CA ASN A 304 -4.56 26.50 -23.27
C ASN A 304 -5.25 26.07 -24.57
N LYS A 305 -6.16 25.09 -24.50
CA LYS A 305 -6.85 24.57 -25.69
C LYS A 305 -8.16 23.89 -25.34
N TRP A 306 -9.02 23.80 -26.35
CA TRP A 306 -10.21 22.98 -26.34
C TRP A 306 -9.90 21.50 -26.60
N VAL A 307 -10.65 20.62 -25.94
CA VAL A 307 -10.74 19.17 -26.20
C VAL A 307 -12.22 18.82 -26.23
N GLY A 308 -12.79 18.66 -27.43
CA GLY A 308 -14.23 18.60 -27.59
C GLY A 308 -14.88 19.90 -27.13
N ASP A 309 -15.92 19.80 -26.30
CA ASP A 309 -16.66 20.94 -25.75
C ASP A 309 -16.06 21.47 -24.42
N TYR A 310 -14.84 21.05 -24.06
CA TYR A 310 -14.21 21.39 -22.77
C TYR A 310 -12.90 22.16 -22.97
N TYR A 311 -12.69 23.23 -22.20
CA TYR A 311 -11.46 24.02 -22.27
C TYR A 311 -10.50 23.65 -21.13
N LEU A 312 -9.23 23.43 -21.48
CA LEU A 312 -8.15 23.17 -20.52
C LEU A 312 -7.34 24.46 -20.34
N LYS A 313 -7.26 24.93 -19.11
CA LYS A 313 -6.58 26.17 -18.70
C LYS A 313 -5.05 26.06 -18.82
N SER A 314 -4.34 27.14 -18.50
CA SER A 314 -2.87 27.19 -18.59
C SER A 314 -2.16 26.19 -17.69
N ASP A 315 -2.76 25.85 -16.54
CA ASP A 315 -2.31 24.82 -15.60
C ASP A 315 -2.85 23.42 -15.93
N GLY A 316 -3.56 23.26 -17.04
CA GLY A 316 -4.13 22.00 -17.52
C GLY A 316 -5.47 21.62 -16.89
N LYS A 317 -5.97 22.36 -15.91
CA LYS A 317 -7.27 22.10 -15.30
C LYS A 317 -8.39 22.41 -16.28
N MET A 318 -9.41 21.57 -16.28
CA MET A 318 -10.66 21.85 -17.00
C MET A 318 -11.34 23.09 -16.40
N ALA A 319 -11.74 24.03 -17.26
CA ALA A 319 -12.54 25.18 -16.88
C ALA A 319 -13.96 24.77 -16.49
N VAL A 320 -14.53 25.37 -15.45
CA VAL A 320 -15.90 25.10 -14.97
C VAL A 320 -16.52 26.39 -14.44
N ASN A 321 -17.76 26.70 -14.83
CA ASN A 321 -18.48 27.92 -14.42
C ASN A 321 -17.67 29.21 -14.62
N GLU A 322 -17.00 29.34 -15.76
CA GLU A 322 -16.13 30.49 -16.04
C GLU A 322 -16.08 30.85 -17.53
N SER A 323 -15.54 32.03 -17.82
CA SER A 323 -15.25 32.49 -19.17
C SER A 323 -13.86 32.02 -19.59
N THR A 324 -13.74 31.46 -20.79
CA THR A 324 -12.44 31.07 -21.36
C THR A 324 -11.69 32.30 -21.90
N PRO A 325 -10.35 32.26 -22.01
CA PRO A 325 -9.56 33.41 -22.48
C PRO A 325 -9.90 33.91 -23.90
N ASP A 326 -10.50 33.05 -24.73
CA ASP A 326 -11.00 33.35 -26.07
C ASP A 326 -12.47 33.83 -26.08
N GLY A 327 -13.07 34.06 -24.91
CA GLY A 327 -14.35 34.77 -24.74
C GLY A 327 -15.60 33.89 -24.67
N TYR A 328 -15.48 32.56 -24.69
CA TYR A 328 -16.62 31.65 -24.56
C TYR A 328 -16.96 31.37 -23.08
N GLN A 329 -18.18 30.91 -22.81
CA GLN A 329 -18.62 30.51 -21.45
C GLN A 329 -18.72 28.99 -21.34
N VAL A 330 -18.27 28.42 -20.22
CA VAL A 330 -18.51 27.02 -19.88
C VAL A 330 -19.42 26.90 -18.65
N ASP A 331 -20.29 25.90 -18.64
CA ASP A 331 -21.26 25.66 -17.56
C ASP A 331 -20.65 24.94 -16.35
N GLY A 332 -21.51 24.53 -15.40
CA GLY A 332 -21.11 23.83 -14.17
C GLY A 332 -20.60 22.41 -14.36
N SER A 333 -20.77 21.84 -15.56
CA SER A 333 -20.11 20.60 -15.99
C SER A 333 -18.80 20.85 -16.73
N GLY A 334 -18.47 22.11 -17.00
CA GLY A 334 -17.33 22.55 -17.82
C GLY A 334 -17.59 22.50 -19.32
N LYS A 335 -18.83 22.23 -19.75
CA LYS A 335 -19.18 22.13 -21.16
C LYS A 335 -19.41 23.54 -21.73
N TRP A 336 -18.95 23.76 -22.95
CA TRP A 336 -19.21 24.99 -23.69
C TRP A 336 -20.71 25.27 -23.86
N VAL A 337 -21.13 26.47 -23.49
CA VAL A 337 -22.47 27.01 -23.73
C VAL A 337 -22.47 27.70 -25.09
N LYS A 338 -23.20 27.11 -26.05
CA LYS A 338 -23.33 27.61 -27.42
C LYS A 338 -24.27 28.79 -27.55
#